data_AF-A0A920BVK4-F1
#
_entry.id   AF-A0A920BVK4-F1
#
_cell.length_a   1.000
_cell.length_b   1.000
_cell.length_c   1.000
_cell.angle_alpha   90.00
_cell.angle_beta   90.00
_cell.angle_gamma   90.00
#
_symmetry.space_group_name_H-M   'P 1'
#
loop_
_entity.id
_entity.type
_entity.pdbx_description
1 polymer ?
#
loop_
_entity_poly.entity_id
_entity_poly.type
_entity_poly.pdbx_seq_one_letter_code
_entity_poly.pdbx_strand_id
1 'polypeptide(L)'
;MKKFLVAFMAVLLILPILSNTSAQAASYFSKEQQTSEFTFEDIMELEPYISVKDGLFKFDSNSATKDGNNKELVKLQKNYLDDLNKEIKNGILKAESNLEIISLEPPATEGRFSILASCPGKNTAPAMHWWGTSRYFNYCNANIFAADMSSVAAGYAGAGAVAGIWFPGVAFTGAIIAAYAGLMSARVTANNHGKGVYLGITYAAVFNVEPQ
;
A
#
# COMPACT_ATOMS: atom_id res chain seq x y z
N MET A 1 -22.18 -6.86 74.32
CA MET A 1 -22.22 -8.34 74.27
C MET A 1 -21.80 -8.78 72.87
N LYS A 2 -20.64 -9.44 72.76
CA LYS A 2 -20.44 -10.79 72.20
C LYS A 2 -20.85 -10.90 70.71
N LYS A 3 -19.90 -10.75 69.77
CA LYS A 3 -18.97 -11.78 69.22
C LYS A 3 -19.67 -12.83 68.34
N PHE A 4 -19.35 -12.81 67.04
CA PHE A 4 -19.09 -13.93 66.09
C PHE A 4 -18.58 -13.25 64.79
N LEU A 5 -17.28 -13.10 64.48
CA LEU A 5 -16.21 -14.06 64.13
C LEU A 5 -16.59 -15.10 63.05
N VAL A 6 -15.93 -14.94 61.89
CA VAL A 6 -15.28 -15.99 61.03
C VAL A 6 -16.25 -16.76 60.11
N ALA A 7 -16.03 -17.02 58.81
CA ALA A 7 -14.82 -17.24 57.98
C ALA A 7 -15.06 -16.73 56.53
N PHE A 8 -14.13 -16.12 55.77
CA PHE A 8 -12.78 -16.49 55.27
C PHE A 8 -12.76 -17.32 53.97
N MET A 9 -12.57 -16.63 52.83
CA MET A 9 -11.79 -17.05 51.64
C MET A 9 -11.61 -15.78 50.78
N ALA A 10 -10.49 -15.06 50.88
CA ALA A 10 -9.20 -15.30 50.22
C ALA A 10 -9.26 -15.14 48.70
N VAL A 11 -8.27 -14.42 48.14
CA VAL A 11 -7.98 -14.17 46.70
C VAL A 11 -8.73 -12.94 46.15
N LEU A 12 -8.18 -11.72 46.09
CA LEU A 12 -7.07 -11.28 45.22
C LEU A 12 -6.38 -10.00 45.74
N LEU A 13 -5.15 -10.16 46.21
CA LEU A 13 -4.10 -9.14 46.13
C LEU A 13 -2.93 -9.84 45.41
N ILE A 14 -2.86 -9.66 44.09
CA ILE A 14 -1.73 -9.67 43.15
C ILE A 14 -2.40 -9.16 41.85
N LEU A 15 -2.11 -7.96 41.36
CA LEU A 15 -1.15 -7.76 40.28
C LEU A 15 -0.61 -6.32 40.31
N PRO A 16 0.67 -6.12 40.62
CA PRO A 16 1.46 -5.09 39.98
C PRO A 16 2.11 -5.67 38.72
N ILE A 17 2.08 -4.88 37.64
CA ILE A 17 2.97 -4.88 36.46
C ILE A 17 2.60 -5.87 35.33
N LEU A 18 2.81 -5.39 34.09
CA LEU A 18 2.57 -5.92 32.72
C LEU A 18 1.29 -5.35 32.08
N SER A 19 1.31 -4.44 31.10
CA SER A 19 2.42 -3.91 30.29
C SER A 19 2.05 -2.53 29.75
N ASN A 20 2.98 -1.59 29.84
CA ASN A 20 3.02 -0.39 29.01
C ASN A 20 3.16 -0.84 27.55
N THR A 21 2.12 -0.73 26.73
CA THR A 21 2.23 -0.88 25.26
C THR A 21 1.70 0.30 24.47
N SER A 22 1.38 1.43 25.11
CA SER A 22 0.98 2.65 24.42
C SER A 22 2.02 3.78 24.45
N ALA A 23 3.11 3.64 25.21
CA ALA A 23 4.10 4.73 25.37
C ALA A 23 5.32 4.63 24.44
N GLN A 24 5.55 3.49 23.76
CA GLN A 24 6.73 3.28 22.91
C GLN A 24 6.48 3.55 21.42
N ALA A 25 5.23 3.81 21.03
CA ALA A 25 4.93 4.39 19.73
C ALA A 25 5.29 5.88 19.70
N ALA A 26 4.93 6.63 20.76
CA ALA A 26 5.09 8.09 20.83
C ALA A 26 6.55 8.59 20.81
N SER A 27 7.53 7.78 21.21
CA SER A 27 8.95 8.18 21.17
C SER A 27 9.66 7.87 19.84
N TYR A 28 8.98 7.21 18.89
CA TYR A 28 9.42 7.08 17.50
C TYR A 28 8.77 8.12 16.57
N PHE A 29 7.83 8.93 17.09
CA PHE A 29 7.07 9.94 16.35
C PHE A 29 7.87 11.19 15.95
N SER A 30 9.17 11.26 16.27
CA SER A 30 10.03 12.39 15.88
C SER A 30 11.05 11.99 14.82
N LYS A 31 10.57 11.67 13.62
CA LYS A 31 11.30 11.95 12.37
C LYS A 31 10.31 11.89 11.21
N GLU A 32 9.87 13.09 10.80
CA GLU A 32 9.41 13.45 9.44
C GLU A 32 8.85 12.29 8.61
N GLN A 33 7.53 12.14 8.62
CA GLN A 33 6.86 11.18 7.75
C GLN A 33 5.79 11.92 6.95
N GLN A 34 6.26 12.45 5.81
CA GLN A 34 5.55 13.26 4.83
C GLN A 34 4.38 12.43 4.24
N THR A 35 3.15 12.91 4.40
CA THR A 35 2.15 12.69 3.35
C THR A 35 2.76 13.24 2.06
N SER A 36 2.88 12.42 1.01
CA SER A 36 3.39 12.88 -0.29
C SER A 36 2.65 14.16 -0.70
N GLU A 37 3.38 15.25 -0.90
CA GLU A 37 2.81 16.51 -1.44
C GLU A 37 2.37 16.36 -2.90
N PHE A 38 2.75 15.26 -3.55
CA PHE A 38 2.44 14.95 -4.93
C PHE A 38 1.14 14.19 -5.09
N THR A 39 0.46 14.46 -6.18
CA THR A 39 -0.75 13.79 -6.65
C THR A 39 -0.41 12.61 -7.56
N PHE A 40 -1.42 11.82 -7.93
CA PHE A 40 -1.23 10.72 -8.86
C PHE A 40 -0.87 11.28 -10.24
N GLU A 41 -1.53 12.37 -10.61
CA GLU A 41 -1.38 13.12 -11.85
C GLU A 41 0.03 13.69 -11.98
N ASP A 42 0.59 14.29 -10.92
CA ASP A 42 1.97 14.80 -10.94
C ASP A 42 2.98 13.70 -11.32
N ILE A 43 2.77 12.47 -10.85
CA ILE A 43 3.64 11.34 -11.18
C ILE A 43 3.42 10.92 -12.62
N MET A 44 2.17 10.83 -13.10
CA MET A 44 1.86 10.47 -14.49
C MET A 44 2.42 11.48 -15.50
N GLU A 45 2.49 12.77 -15.15
CA GLU A 45 3.09 13.81 -16.01
C GLU A 45 4.57 13.57 -16.34
N LEU A 46 5.25 12.69 -15.60
CA LEU A 46 6.64 12.31 -15.89
C LEU A 46 6.80 11.28 -17.02
N GLU A 47 5.71 10.63 -17.46
CA GLU A 47 5.75 9.58 -18.49
C GLU A 47 6.53 9.96 -19.75
N PRO A 48 6.35 11.17 -20.35
CA PRO A 48 7.02 11.55 -21.59
C PRO A 48 8.56 11.59 -21.49
N TYR A 49 9.10 11.67 -20.28
CA TYR A 49 10.55 11.72 -20.04
C TYR A 49 11.14 10.35 -19.73
N ILE A 50 10.30 9.31 -19.71
CA ILE A 50 10.69 7.95 -19.34
C ILE A 50 10.63 7.06 -20.58
N SER A 51 11.66 6.23 -20.73
CA SER A 51 11.75 5.27 -21.82
C SER A 51 12.47 4.01 -21.36
N VAL A 52 12.32 2.92 -22.09
CA VAL A 52 13.13 1.72 -21.90
C VAL A 52 14.16 1.63 -23.02
N LYS A 53 15.44 1.59 -22.66
CA LYS A 53 16.57 1.43 -23.56
C LYS A 53 17.48 0.32 -23.07
N ASP A 54 17.77 -0.64 -23.94
CA ASP A 54 18.57 -1.82 -23.63
C ASP A 54 18.00 -2.62 -22.43
N GLY A 55 16.67 -2.69 -22.35
CA GLY A 55 15.94 -3.37 -21.26
C GLY A 55 15.96 -2.63 -19.92
N LEU A 56 16.47 -1.40 -19.86
CA LEU A 56 16.53 -0.58 -18.65
C LEU A 56 15.74 0.70 -18.80
N PHE A 57 15.11 1.14 -17.71
CA PHE A 57 14.48 2.46 -17.66
C PHE A 57 15.54 3.56 -17.79
N LYS A 58 15.24 4.56 -18.62
CA LYS A 58 15.95 5.81 -18.77
C LYS A 58 14.99 6.94 -18.46
N PHE A 59 15.48 7.92 -17.72
CA PHE A 59 14.70 9.07 -17.33
C PHE A 59 15.47 10.34 -17.69
N ASP A 60 14.89 11.17 -18.56
CA ASP A 60 15.41 12.47 -18.89
C ASP A 60 15.01 13.50 -17.83
N SER A 61 15.63 13.35 -16.65
CA SER A 61 15.38 14.22 -15.49
C SER A 61 15.69 15.70 -15.76
N ASN A 62 16.60 15.98 -16.71
CA ASN A 62 16.98 17.33 -17.07
C ASN A 62 15.85 18.01 -17.84
N SER A 63 15.29 17.35 -18.85
CA SER A 63 14.13 17.85 -19.58
C SER A 63 12.91 17.98 -18.66
N ALA A 64 12.61 16.96 -17.84
CA ALA A 64 11.51 17.00 -16.89
C ALA A 64 11.59 18.23 -15.97
N THR A 65 12.78 18.51 -15.41
CA THR A 65 13.01 19.69 -14.55
C THR A 65 12.89 21.00 -15.33
N LYS A 66 13.40 21.05 -16.56
CA LYS A 66 13.37 22.24 -17.42
C LYS A 66 11.93 22.61 -17.80
N ASP A 67 11.07 21.60 -17.97
CA ASP A 67 9.67 21.77 -18.34
C ASP A 67 8.76 22.06 -17.13
N GLY A 68 9.35 22.27 -15.94
CA GLY A 68 8.67 22.81 -14.77
C GLY A 68 8.27 21.78 -13.72
N ASN A 69 8.58 20.49 -13.92
CA ASN A 69 8.28 19.47 -12.92
C ASN A 69 9.03 19.72 -11.61
N ASN A 70 8.37 19.38 -10.50
CA ASN A 70 8.96 19.55 -9.17
C ASN A 70 10.27 18.75 -9.05
N LYS A 71 11.35 19.42 -8.61
CA LYS A 71 12.69 18.83 -8.52
C LYS A 71 12.79 17.66 -7.55
N GLU A 72 12.04 17.70 -6.46
CA GLU A 72 11.97 16.60 -5.50
C GLU A 72 11.25 15.40 -6.09
N LEU A 73 10.12 15.62 -6.76
CA LEU A 73 9.41 14.58 -7.49
C LEU A 73 10.29 13.92 -8.57
N VAL A 74 10.98 14.72 -9.38
CA VAL A 74 11.96 14.24 -10.38
C VAL A 74 13.05 13.41 -9.72
N LYS A 75 13.59 13.86 -8.58
CA LYS A 75 14.61 13.12 -7.83
C LYS A 75 14.06 11.78 -7.31
N LEU A 76 12.86 11.76 -6.76
CA LEU A 76 12.21 10.55 -6.27
C LEU A 76 11.95 9.55 -7.40
N GLN A 77 11.40 10.01 -8.52
CA GLN A 77 11.20 9.18 -9.71
C GLN A 77 12.51 8.58 -10.21
N LYS A 78 13.57 9.39 -10.27
CA LYS A 78 14.89 8.93 -10.67
C LYS A 78 15.39 7.79 -9.78
N ASN A 79 15.31 7.96 -8.46
CA ASN A 79 15.74 6.95 -7.51
C ASN A 79 14.95 5.65 -7.67
N TYR A 80 13.62 5.75 -7.82
CA TYR A 80 12.76 4.58 -8.01
C TYR A 80 13.13 3.80 -9.28
N LEU A 81 13.30 4.48 -10.42
CA LEU A 81 13.72 3.82 -11.66
C LEU A 81 15.13 3.23 -11.57
N ASP A 82 16.04 3.88 -10.83
CA ASP A 82 17.38 3.36 -10.60
C ASP A 82 17.34 2.08 -9.73
N ASP A 83 16.40 1.95 -8.80
CA ASP A 83 16.17 0.73 -8.02
C ASP A 83 15.54 -0.39 -8.87
N LEU A 84 14.52 -0.09 -9.67
CA LEU A 84 13.96 -1.04 -10.64
C LEU A 84 15.04 -1.56 -11.60
N ASN A 85 15.92 -0.69 -12.06
CA ASN A 85 17.03 -1.07 -12.93
C ASN A 85 18.05 -2.00 -12.24
N LYS A 86 18.21 -1.93 -10.92
CA LYS A 86 19.05 -2.90 -10.18
C LYS A 86 18.37 -4.27 -10.17
N GLU A 87 17.06 -4.32 -9.90
CA GLU A 87 16.30 -5.58 -9.92
C GLU A 87 16.25 -6.21 -11.31
N ILE A 88 16.14 -5.40 -12.37
CA ILE A 88 16.22 -5.87 -13.76
C ILE A 88 17.61 -6.48 -14.05
N LYS A 89 18.69 -5.79 -13.65
CA LYS A 89 20.05 -6.32 -13.83
C LYS A 89 20.30 -7.60 -13.04
N ASN A 90 19.62 -7.76 -11.91
CA ASN A 90 19.69 -8.96 -11.09
C ASN A 90 18.82 -10.11 -11.64
N GLY A 91 18.07 -9.89 -12.72
CA GLY A 91 17.20 -10.90 -13.33
C GLY A 91 15.90 -11.15 -12.56
N ILE A 92 15.53 -10.27 -11.64
CA ILE A 92 14.30 -10.36 -10.84
C ILE A 92 13.11 -9.78 -11.63
N LEU A 93 13.37 -8.70 -12.36
CA LEU A 93 12.38 -7.96 -13.16
C LEU A 93 12.79 -7.90 -14.63
N LYS A 94 11.81 -7.61 -15.49
CA LYS A 94 12.01 -7.22 -16.88
C LYS A 94 11.18 -5.97 -17.19
N ALA A 95 11.80 -4.96 -17.79
CA ALA A 95 11.08 -3.81 -18.33
C ALA A 95 10.74 -4.02 -19.81
N GLU A 96 9.51 -3.71 -20.19
CA GLU A 96 9.01 -3.76 -21.55
C GLU A 96 9.01 -2.36 -22.20
N SER A 97 9.04 -2.30 -23.53
CA SER A 97 9.11 -1.02 -24.25
C SER A 97 7.88 -0.12 -24.06
N ASN A 98 6.75 -0.69 -23.63
CA ASN A 98 5.53 0.03 -23.23
C ASN A 98 5.54 0.49 -21.76
N LEU A 99 6.71 0.45 -21.11
CA LEU A 99 6.93 0.82 -19.70
C LEU A 99 6.28 -0.10 -18.66
N GLU A 100 5.74 -1.25 -19.07
CA GLU A 100 5.27 -2.29 -18.16
C GLU A 100 6.45 -3.07 -17.56
N ILE A 101 6.21 -3.65 -16.38
CA ILE A 101 7.21 -4.44 -15.65
C ILE A 101 6.68 -5.87 -15.44
N ILE A 102 7.48 -6.84 -15.83
CA ILE A 102 7.21 -8.26 -15.62
C ILE A 102 8.10 -8.76 -14.48
N SER A 103 7.50 -9.41 -13.49
CA SER A 103 8.27 -10.18 -12.48
C SER A 103 8.71 -11.51 -13.10
N LEU A 104 10.00 -11.82 -13.00
CA LEU A 104 10.59 -13.07 -13.48
C LEU A 104 10.67 -14.13 -12.37
N GLU A 105 10.43 -13.74 -11.11
CA GLU A 105 10.29 -14.67 -10.00
C GLU A 105 8.83 -15.10 -9.84
N PRO A 106 8.57 -16.37 -9.48
CA PRO A 106 7.21 -16.80 -9.15
C PRO A 106 6.74 -16.03 -7.90
N PRO A 107 5.51 -15.46 -7.89
CA PRO A 107 5.03 -14.70 -6.75
C PRO A 107 5.02 -15.59 -5.50
N ALA A 108 5.65 -15.12 -4.41
CA ALA A 108 5.79 -15.85 -3.15
C ALA A 108 4.46 -16.15 -2.42
N THR A 109 3.32 -15.80 -3.01
CA THR A 109 1.98 -15.96 -2.41
C THR A 109 0.96 -16.44 -3.44
N GLU A 110 1.20 -17.60 -4.04
CA GLU A 110 0.09 -18.45 -4.52
C GLU A 110 -0.71 -18.98 -3.32
N GLY A 111 -1.59 -18.17 -2.75
CA GLY A 111 -2.43 -18.64 -1.67
C GLY A 111 -3.07 -17.54 -0.86
N ARG A 112 -4.09 -16.90 -1.43
CA ARG A 112 -5.24 -16.25 -0.74
C ARG A 112 -6.17 -15.45 -1.65
N PHE A 113 -5.94 -15.41 -2.95
CA PHE A 113 -6.94 -14.86 -3.88
C PHE A 113 -8.05 -15.87 -4.14
N SER A 114 -9.18 -15.69 -3.46
CA SER A 114 -10.43 -16.33 -3.88
C SER A 114 -10.99 -15.55 -5.05
N ILE A 115 -10.75 -16.04 -6.27
CA ILE A 115 -11.42 -15.53 -7.47
C ILE A 115 -12.89 -15.91 -7.33
N LEU A 116 -13.72 -15.02 -6.77
CA LEU A 116 -15.17 -15.13 -6.86
C LEU A 116 -15.55 -14.91 -8.33
N ALA A 117 -15.54 -15.99 -9.12
CA ALA A 117 -15.69 -15.99 -10.57
C ALA A 117 -17.08 -15.49 -11.05
N SER A 118 -18.04 -15.34 -10.14
CA SER A 118 -19.41 -14.91 -10.44
C SER A 118 -19.68 -13.41 -10.23
N CYS A 119 -18.67 -12.63 -9.83
CA CYS A 119 -18.88 -11.22 -9.49
C CYS A 119 -18.71 -10.30 -10.72
N PRO A 120 -19.61 -9.31 -10.94
CA PRO A 120 -19.50 -8.40 -12.08
C PRO A 120 -18.19 -7.61 -12.08
N GLY A 121 -17.62 -7.42 -13.27
CA GLY A 121 -16.40 -6.63 -13.46
C GLY A 121 -15.15 -7.44 -13.73
N LYS A 122 -14.07 -6.75 -14.09
CA LYS A 122 -12.75 -7.38 -14.28
C LYS A 122 -12.08 -7.55 -12.92
N ASN A 123 -11.43 -8.69 -12.74
CA ASN A 123 -10.54 -8.93 -11.61
C ASN A 123 -9.18 -9.39 -12.16
N THR A 124 -8.15 -8.59 -12.00
CA THR A 124 -6.80 -8.91 -12.51
C THR A 124 -5.87 -9.29 -11.37
N ALA A 125 -4.70 -9.85 -11.69
CA ALA A 125 -3.58 -9.83 -10.76
C ALA A 125 -3.03 -8.39 -10.62
N PRO A 126 -2.24 -8.07 -9.59
CA PRO A 126 -1.46 -6.84 -9.54
C PRO A 126 -0.51 -6.75 -10.75
N ALA A 127 -0.49 -5.60 -11.41
CA ALA A 127 0.42 -5.28 -12.50
C ALA A 127 1.42 -4.22 -12.02
N MET A 128 2.71 -4.41 -12.32
CA MET A 128 3.77 -3.48 -11.96
C MET A 128 4.07 -2.52 -13.11
N HIS A 129 4.32 -1.26 -12.77
CA HIS A 129 4.54 -0.16 -13.70
C HIS A 129 5.73 0.68 -13.25
N TRP A 130 6.28 1.46 -14.19
CA TRP A 130 7.33 2.45 -13.91
C TRP A 130 6.92 3.50 -12.85
N TRP A 131 5.62 3.67 -12.61
CA TRP A 131 5.06 4.59 -11.63
C TRP A 131 4.59 3.91 -10.34
N GLY A 132 4.49 2.58 -10.29
CA GLY A 132 3.99 1.85 -9.12
C GLY A 132 3.29 0.53 -9.46
N THR A 133 2.12 0.29 -8.88
CA THR A 133 1.34 -0.94 -9.05
C THR A 133 -0.13 -0.63 -9.30
N SER A 134 -0.78 -1.41 -10.15
CA SER A 134 -2.20 -1.27 -10.44
C SER A 134 -2.95 -2.59 -10.41
N ARG A 135 -4.27 -2.51 -10.24
CA ARG A 135 -5.14 -3.68 -10.30
C ARG A 135 -6.60 -3.31 -10.57
N TYR A 136 -7.28 -4.20 -11.26
CA TYR A 136 -8.74 -4.21 -11.31
C TYR A 136 -9.32 -5.15 -10.26
N PHE A 137 -10.25 -4.64 -9.46
CA PHE A 137 -11.06 -5.40 -8.52
C PHE A 137 -12.49 -5.48 -9.03
N ASN A 138 -13.02 -6.68 -9.25
CA ASN A 138 -14.45 -6.83 -9.56
C ASN A 138 -15.31 -6.41 -8.35
N TYR A 139 -16.63 -6.30 -8.53
CA TYR A 139 -17.56 -5.78 -7.52
C TYR A 139 -17.36 -6.37 -6.12
N CYS A 140 -17.24 -7.70 -6.02
CA CYS A 140 -17.08 -8.38 -4.74
C CYS A 140 -15.70 -8.15 -4.13
N ASN A 141 -14.63 -8.25 -4.94
CA ASN A 141 -13.27 -8.02 -4.44
C ASN A 141 -13.08 -6.56 -4.02
N ALA A 142 -13.70 -5.60 -4.70
CA ALA A 142 -13.69 -4.20 -4.31
C ALA A 142 -14.34 -3.99 -2.93
N ASN A 143 -15.45 -4.68 -2.64
CA ASN A 143 -16.10 -4.61 -1.32
C ASN A 143 -15.26 -5.29 -0.21
N ILE A 144 -14.66 -6.45 -0.50
CA ILE A 144 -13.77 -7.13 0.46
C ILE A 144 -12.56 -6.25 0.74
N PHE A 145 -11.92 -5.71 -0.30
CA PHE A 145 -10.81 -4.80 -0.17
C PHE A 145 -11.17 -3.55 0.65
N ALA A 146 -12.32 -2.93 0.39
CA ALA A 146 -12.78 -1.78 1.14
C ALA A 146 -13.02 -2.12 2.62
N ALA A 147 -13.61 -3.28 2.93
CA ALA A 147 -13.82 -3.75 4.30
C ALA A 147 -12.50 -4.05 5.02
N ASP A 148 -11.55 -4.67 4.32
CA ASP A 148 -10.20 -4.92 4.80
C ASP A 148 -9.48 -3.61 5.14
N MET A 149 -9.53 -2.63 4.23
CA MET A 149 -8.95 -1.31 4.46
C MET A 149 -9.68 -0.52 5.58
N SER A 150 -10.99 -0.71 5.73
CA SER A 150 -11.74 -0.15 6.87
C SER A 150 -11.31 -0.76 8.20
N SER A 151 -11.04 -2.07 8.23
CA SER A 151 -10.52 -2.76 9.41
C SER A 151 -9.10 -2.29 9.75
N VAL A 152 -8.28 -2.10 8.72
CA VAL A 152 -6.96 -1.48 8.85
C VAL A 152 -7.08 -0.06 9.45
N ALA A 153 -8.05 0.73 8.98
CA ALA A 153 -8.35 2.07 9.51
C ALA A 153 -8.80 2.05 10.97
N ALA A 154 -9.54 1.02 11.38
CA ALA A 154 -10.00 0.82 12.75
C ALA A 154 -8.89 0.31 13.70
N GLY A 155 -7.67 0.06 13.21
CA GLY A 155 -6.52 -0.32 14.03
C GLY A 155 -6.51 -1.80 14.45
N TYR A 156 -7.19 -2.68 13.72
CA TYR A 156 -7.14 -4.12 14.00
C TYR A 156 -5.71 -4.68 13.92
N ALA A 157 -5.34 -5.54 14.87
CA ALA A 157 -4.05 -6.23 14.90
C ALA A 157 -3.86 -7.06 13.61
N GLY A 158 -2.74 -6.85 12.91
CA GLY A 158 -2.47 -7.48 11.62
C GLY A 158 -2.70 -6.58 10.39
N ALA A 159 -2.95 -5.28 10.59
CA ALA A 159 -3.14 -4.30 9.53
C ALA A 159 -2.11 -4.36 8.38
N GLY A 160 -0.82 -4.51 8.71
CA GLY A 160 0.25 -4.65 7.70
C GLY A 160 0.14 -5.93 6.86
N ALA A 161 -0.34 -7.03 7.45
CA ALA A 161 -0.58 -8.27 6.73
C ALA A 161 -1.77 -8.15 5.77
N VAL A 162 -2.81 -7.39 6.15
CA VAL A 162 -3.96 -7.13 5.28
C VAL A 162 -3.54 -6.32 4.05
N ALA A 163 -2.82 -5.22 4.22
CA ALA A 163 -2.31 -4.43 3.08
C ALA A 163 -1.37 -5.24 2.17
N GLY A 164 -0.50 -6.06 2.77
CA GLY A 164 0.43 -6.92 2.02
C GLY A 164 -0.23 -8.05 1.23
N ILE A 165 -1.46 -8.47 1.58
CA ILE A 165 -2.24 -9.43 0.75
C ILE A 165 -2.63 -8.80 -0.58
N TRP A 166 -3.02 -7.53 -0.55
CA TRP A 166 -3.53 -6.83 -1.73
C TRP A 166 -2.42 -6.33 -2.65
N PHE A 167 -1.26 -5.99 -2.07
CA PHE A 167 -0.08 -5.48 -2.77
C PHE A 167 1.19 -6.17 -2.25
N PRO A 168 1.45 -7.42 -2.67
CA PRO A 168 2.68 -8.13 -2.30
C PRO A 168 3.90 -7.37 -2.81
N GLY A 169 4.91 -7.18 -1.96
CA GLY A 169 6.15 -6.46 -2.28
C GLY A 169 6.13 -4.95 -2.00
N VAL A 170 4.96 -4.36 -1.73
CA VAL A 170 4.89 -2.94 -1.31
C VAL A 170 5.06 -2.86 0.21
N ALA A 171 6.17 -2.30 0.67
CA ALA A 171 6.46 -2.12 2.09
C ALA A 171 5.64 -0.96 2.69
N PHE A 172 4.51 -1.27 3.30
CA PHE A 172 3.73 -0.29 4.07
C PHE A 172 4.29 -0.14 5.48
N THR A 173 4.80 1.05 5.84
CA THR A 173 5.23 1.34 7.22
C THR A 173 4.02 1.64 8.11
N GLY A 174 4.00 1.08 9.32
CA GLY A 174 2.85 1.01 10.24
C GLY A 174 2.13 2.31 10.62
N ALA A 175 2.74 3.48 10.44
CA ALA A 175 2.31 4.71 11.12
C ALA A 175 1.30 5.60 10.34
N ILE A 176 1.17 5.45 9.01
CA ILE A 176 0.22 6.22 8.16
C ILE A 176 -0.97 5.35 7.71
N ILE A 177 -1.01 4.10 8.17
CA ILE A 177 -1.85 3.05 7.61
C ILE A 177 -3.34 3.33 7.83
N ALA A 178 -3.75 3.90 8.97
CA ALA A 178 -5.17 3.99 9.30
C ALA A 178 -5.92 5.04 8.48
N ALA A 179 -5.41 6.27 8.40
CA ALA A 179 -6.05 7.34 7.61
C ALA A 179 -5.98 7.04 6.11
N TYR A 180 -4.84 6.51 5.65
CA TYR A 180 -4.65 6.11 4.26
C TYR A 180 -5.60 4.98 3.86
N ALA A 181 -5.69 3.92 4.66
CA ALA A 181 -6.62 2.82 4.42
C ALA A 181 -8.09 3.27 4.55
N GLY A 182 -8.40 4.18 5.48
CA GLY A 182 -9.74 4.76 5.60
C GLY A 182 -10.14 5.52 4.34
N LEU A 183 -9.24 6.35 3.80
CA LEU A 183 -9.48 7.07 2.56
C LEU A 183 -9.62 6.12 1.36
N MET A 184 -8.78 5.10 1.29
CA MET A 184 -8.81 4.09 0.24
C MET A 184 -10.12 3.28 0.28
N SER A 185 -10.54 2.83 1.47
CA SER A 185 -11.83 2.18 1.71
C SER A 185 -13.01 3.04 1.25
N ALA A 186 -13.01 4.32 1.61
CA ALA A 186 -14.06 5.25 1.25
C ALA A 186 -14.13 5.47 -0.27
N ARG A 187 -12.97 5.68 -0.93
CA ARG A 187 -12.91 5.90 -2.38
C ARG A 187 -13.28 4.65 -3.17
N VAL A 188 -12.88 3.46 -2.72
CA VAL A 188 -13.29 2.20 -3.35
C VAL A 188 -14.79 1.99 -3.23
N THR A 189 -15.35 2.18 -2.02
CA THR A 189 -16.81 2.09 -1.82
C THR A 189 -17.56 3.09 -2.71
N ALA A 190 -17.08 4.33 -2.79
CA ALA A 190 -17.72 5.39 -3.57
C ALA A 190 -17.69 5.13 -5.08
N ASN A 191 -16.61 4.54 -5.61
CA ASN A 191 -16.44 4.30 -7.05
C ASN A 191 -16.88 2.90 -7.50
N ASN A 192 -17.21 1.99 -6.59
CA ASN A 192 -17.63 0.62 -6.90
C ASN A 192 -19.09 0.56 -7.37
N HIS A 193 -19.42 1.18 -8.51
CA HIS A 193 -20.77 1.31 -9.08
C HIS A 193 -21.39 -0.02 -9.60
N GLY A 194 -21.23 -1.13 -8.88
CA GLY A 194 -21.77 -2.45 -9.23
C GLY A 194 -20.89 -3.28 -10.16
N LYS A 195 -19.76 -2.73 -10.63
CA LYS A 195 -18.81 -3.41 -11.54
C LYS A 195 -17.39 -3.52 -10.97
N GLY A 196 -17.14 -3.03 -9.76
CA GLY A 196 -15.79 -2.95 -9.22
C GLY A 196 -15.07 -1.65 -9.56
N VAL A 197 -13.77 -1.62 -9.29
CA VAL A 197 -12.91 -0.44 -9.43
C VAL A 197 -11.57 -0.79 -10.08
N TYR A 198 -10.94 0.20 -10.69
CA TYR A 198 -9.51 0.26 -10.90
C TYR A 198 -8.85 0.93 -9.68
N LEU A 199 -7.72 0.40 -9.21
CA LEU A 199 -6.90 1.01 -8.17
C LEU A 199 -5.44 1.02 -8.64
N GLY A 200 -4.86 2.22 -8.73
CA GLY A 200 -3.43 2.44 -8.91
C GLY A 200 -2.82 3.00 -7.63
N ILE A 201 -1.67 2.47 -7.22
CA ILE A 201 -0.85 2.98 -6.11
C ILE A 201 0.54 3.25 -6.65
N THR A 202 1.02 4.47 -6.50
CA THR A 202 2.36 4.87 -6.94
C THR A 202 3.43 4.48 -5.93
N TYR A 203 4.70 4.46 -6.35
CA TYR A 203 5.83 4.24 -5.44
C TYR A 203 5.91 5.29 -4.32
N ALA A 204 5.31 6.48 -4.51
CA ALA A 204 5.21 7.54 -3.52
C ALA A 204 4.01 7.39 -2.57
N ALA A 205 3.37 6.21 -2.56
CA ALA A 205 2.16 5.90 -1.81
C ALA A 205 0.96 6.80 -2.15
N VAL A 206 0.94 7.44 -3.32
CA VAL A 206 -0.25 8.15 -3.81
C VAL A 206 -1.14 7.16 -4.53
N PHE A 207 -2.46 7.27 -4.42
CA PHE A 207 -3.36 6.33 -5.07
C PHE A 207 -4.54 7.00 -5.76
N ASN A 208 -4.99 6.36 -6.83
CA ASN A 208 -6.18 6.74 -7.58
C ASN A 208 -7.15 5.56 -7.66
N VAL A 209 -8.44 5.85 -7.53
CA VAL A 209 -9.53 4.87 -7.60
C VAL A 209 -10.56 5.35 -8.61
N GLU A 210 -10.82 4.53 -9.60
CA GLU A 210 -11.77 4.84 -10.67
C GLU A 210 -12.82 3.72 -10.82
N PRO A 211 -14.07 4.04 -11.19
CA PRO A 211 -15.03 3.02 -11.59
C PRO A 211 -14.57 2.26 -12.84
N GLN A 212 -15.02 1.01 -12.99
CA GLN A 212 -14.84 0.20 -14.22
C GLN A 212 -15.98 0.33 -15.22
#